data_AF-A0A7V4T7F3-F1
#
_entry.id   AF-A0A7V4T7F3-F1
#
_cell.length_a   1.000
_cell.length_b   1.000
_cell.length_c   1.000
_cell.angle_alpha   90.00
_cell.angle_beta   90.00
_cell.angle_gamma   90.00
#
_symmetry.space_group_name_H-M   'P 1'
#
loop_
_entity.id
_entity.type
_entity.pdbx_description
1 polymer ?
#
loop_
_entity_poly.entity_id
_entity_poly.type
_entity_poly.pdbx_seq_one_letter_code
_entity_poly.pdbx_strand_id
1 'polypeptide(L)'
;MKSVLTQNDKTMDQNAYMAMYKMTGFDLRTFSSNMDKLISYVGERKNITAQDVEYVLKRTKKDPIYEFTNAVTDKNIVKALFYLDSLLAGGEIDHPLQLLSAIVNQIRKLLIIKDFIENPGGSVWFTGCRYNHFRSNVMPEIIVHDRAFLKNIDDWENTLSKELGEDDENQKKGKRKKKKRKASTDLIIAKNPKNTYPVFMMLQKSDKFTKNELIYDLECLSKADLRLKRTVQNPKLVLEDVLIKICMTGE
;
A
#
# COMPACT_ATOMS: atom_id res chain seq x y z
N MET A 1 -23.12 0.15 -20.41
CA MET A 1 -22.58 0.92 -21.55
C MET A 1 -23.39 0.73 -22.81
N LYS A 2 -23.37 -0.46 -23.45
CA LYS A 2 -24.11 -0.67 -24.70
C LYS A 2 -25.58 -0.26 -24.57
N SER A 3 -26.23 -0.66 -23.48
CA SER A 3 -27.60 -0.24 -23.15
C SER A 3 -27.80 1.29 -23.14
N VAL A 4 -26.93 2.03 -22.46
CA VAL A 4 -27.01 3.51 -22.35
C VAL A 4 -26.79 4.19 -23.69
N LEU A 5 -25.81 3.72 -24.48
CA LEU A 5 -25.55 4.25 -25.82
C LEU A 5 -26.73 3.96 -26.76
N THR A 6 -27.26 2.74 -26.76
CA THR A 6 -28.41 2.35 -27.58
C THR A 6 -29.69 3.11 -27.20
N GLN A 7 -29.92 3.35 -25.91
CA GLN A 7 -31.06 4.16 -25.44
C GLN A 7 -31.02 5.61 -25.94
N ASN A 8 -29.84 6.15 -26.24
CA ASN A 8 -29.66 7.52 -26.71
C ASN A 8 -29.31 7.61 -28.21
N ASP A 9 -29.49 6.52 -28.97
CA ASP A 9 -29.11 6.40 -30.40
C ASP A 9 -27.66 6.85 -30.69
N LYS A 10 -26.75 6.52 -29.75
CA LYS A 10 -25.32 6.81 -29.82
C LYS A 10 -24.49 5.55 -30.02
N THR A 11 -23.29 5.75 -30.55
CA THR A 11 -22.26 4.74 -30.78
C THR A 11 -20.91 5.26 -30.28
N MET A 12 -20.03 4.35 -29.90
CA MET A 12 -18.69 4.66 -29.43
C MET A 12 -17.76 3.55 -29.89
N ASP A 13 -16.66 3.91 -30.53
CA ASP A 13 -15.65 2.95 -30.96
C ASP A 13 -14.73 2.50 -29.80
N GLN A 14 -13.90 1.49 -30.05
CA GLN A 14 -12.99 0.96 -29.03
C GLN A 14 -11.96 2.00 -28.57
N ASN A 15 -11.54 2.92 -29.44
CA ASN A 15 -10.53 3.92 -29.10
C ASN A 15 -11.12 4.97 -28.15
N ALA A 16 -12.32 5.46 -28.44
CA ALA A 16 -13.10 6.34 -27.59
C ALA A 16 -13.42 5.68 -26.24
N TYR A 17 -13.78 4.39 -26.25
CA TYR A 17 -13.96 3.62 -25.02
C TYR A 17 -12.69 3.60 -24.15
N MET A 18 -11.56 3.26 -24.75
CA MET A 18 -10.27 3.19 -24.04
C MET A 18 -9.81 4.55 -23.55
N ALA A 19 -10.03 5.61 -24.33
CA ALA A 19 -9.77 6.99 -23.90
C ALA A 19 -10.63 7.36 -22.68
N MET A 20 -11.93 7.03 -22.72
CA MET A 20 -12.85 7.36 -21.63
C MET A 20 -12.46 6.61 -20.36
N TYR A 21 -12.21 5.31 -20.48
CA TYR A 21 -11.78 4.48 -19.37
C TYR A 21 -10.47 4.98 -18.73
N LYS A 22 -9.49 5.45 -19.53
CA LYS A 22 -8.26 6.09 -19.02
C LYS A 22 -8.56 7.37 -18.24
N MET A 23 -9.57 8.14 -18.64
CA MET A 23 -9.97 9.38 -17.98
C MET A 23 -10.79 9.15 -16.70
N THR A 24 -11.66 8.14 -16.65
CA THR A 24 -12.64 7.97 -15.56
C THR A 24 -12.30 6.87 -14.57
N GLY A 25 -11.55 5.84 -14.98
CA GLY A 25 -11.29 4.66 -14.16
C GLY A 25 -12.50 3.73 -14.02
N PHE A 26 -12.54 3.00 -12.90
CA PHE A 26 -13.48 1.89 -12.65
C PHE A 26 -14.74 2.28 -11.87
N ASP A 27 -14.87 3.54 -11.42
CA ASP A 27 -16.05 3.97 -10.67
C ASP A 27 -17.27 4.10 -11.58
N LEU A 28 -18.25 3.20 -11.42
CA LEU A 28 -19.46 3.12 -12.24
C LEU A 28 -20.26 4.43 -12.26
N ARG A 29 -20.30 5.16 -11.15
CA ARG A 29 -21.05 6.42 -11.04
C ARG A 29 -20.38 7.52 -11.85
N THR A 30 -19.07 7.70 -11.67
CA THR A 30 -18.24 8.64 -12.43
C THR A 30 -18.24 8.27 -13.91
N PHE A 31 -18.18 6.98 -14.22
CA PHE A 31 -18.29 6.46 -15.57
C PHE A 31 -19.61 6.86 -16.22
N SER A 32 -20.75 6.60 -15.56
CA SER A 32 -22.07 6.97 -16.07
C SER A 32 -22.21 8.47 -16.26
N SER A 33 -21.83 9.28 -15.26
CA SER A 33 -21.91 10.74 -15.34
C SER A 33 -21.08 11.31 -16.51
N ASN A 34 -19.88 10.77 -16.74
CA ASN A 34 -19.06 11.21 -17.87
C ASN A 34 -19.61 10.71 -19.22
N MET A 35 -20.30 9.56 -19.25
CA MET A 35 -21.03 9.12 -20.45
C MET A 35 -22.14 10.12 -20.81
N ASP A 36 -22.94 10.53 -19.82
CA ASP A 36 -24.04 11.47 -20.03
C ASP A 36 -23.52 12.82 -20.55
N LYS A 37 -22.36 13.28 -20.07
CA LYS A 37 -21.68 14.48 -20.60
C LYS A 37 -21.30 14.34 -22.07
N LEU A 38 -20.73 13.18 -22.45
CA LEU A 38 -20.33 12.95 -23.84
C LEU A 38 -21.55 12.86 -24.77
N ILE A 39 -22.62 12.20 -24.33
CA ILE A 39 -23.88 12.13 -25.08
C ILE A 39 -24.44 13.53 -25.28
N SER A 40 -24.48 14.35 -24.23
CA SER A 40 -24.96 15.74 -24.29
C SER A 40 -24.09 16.64 -25.16
N TYR A 41 -22.75 16.49 -25.09
CA TYR A 41 -21.80 17.31 -25.85
C TYR A 41 -21.87 17.04 -27.36
N VAL A 42 -21.98 15.77 -27.76
CA VAL A 42 -21.97 15.37 -29.17
C VAL A 42 -23.28 15.78 -29.89
N GLY A 43 -24.34 16.11 -29.15
CA GLY A 43 -25.60 16.63 -29.71
C GLY A 43 -26.25 15.62 -30.64
N GLU A 44 -26.58 16.01 -31.88
CA GLU A 44 -27.23 15.14 -32.87
C GLU A 44 -26.30 14.06 -33.45
N ARG A 45 -24.98 14.26 -33.40
CA ARG A 45 -24.04 13.31 -34.00
C ARG A 45 -24.11 11.95 -33.28
N LYS A 46 -24.11 10.85 -34.06
CA LYS A 46 -24.31 9.50 -33.51
C LYS A 46 -23.03 8.89 -32.92
N ASN A 47 -21.87 9.20 -33.47
CA ASN A 47 -20.61 8.58 -33.07
C ASN A 47 -19.84 9.48 -32.09
N ILE A 48 -19.52 8.95 -30.91
CA ILE A 48 -18.62 9.58 -29.92
C ILE A 48 -17.20 9.12 -30.25
N THR A 49 -16.29 10.07 -30.46
CA THR A 49 -14.90 9.84 -30.85
C THR A 49 -13.93 10.01 -29.68
N ALA A 50 -12.70 9.52 -29.81
CA ALA A 50 -11.66 9.74 -28.80
C ALA A 50 -11.33 11.23 -28.59
N GLN A 51 -11.45 12.05 -29.65
CA GLN A 51 -11.24 13.50 -29.56
C GLN A 51 -12.32 14.18 -28.70
N ASP A 52 -13.58 13.73 -28.81
CA ASP A 52 -14.67 14.22 -27.95
C ASP A 52 -14.37 13.90 -26.48
N VAL A 53 -13.86 12.69 -26.22
CA VAL A 53 -13.47 12.26 -24.89
C VAL A 53 -12.36 13.15 -24.32
N GLU A 54 -11.29 13.38 -25.08
CA GLU A 54 -10.15 14.19 -24.65
C GLU A 54 -10.54 15.67 -24.43
N TYR A 55 -11.48 16.18 -25.23
CA TYR A 55 -11.93 17.56 -25.12
C TYR A 55 -12.90 17.79 -23.94
N VAL A 56 -13.84 16.87 -23.73
CA VAL A 56 -14.92 17.03 -22.75
C VAL A 56 -14.52 16.53 -21.37
N LEU A 57 -13.80 15.40 -21.31
CA LEU A 57 -13.49 14.76 -20.05
C LEU A 57 -12.17 15.28 -19.49
N LYS A 58 -12.24 15.79 -18.26
CA LYS A 58 -11.06 15.89 -17.41
C LYS A 58 -10.82 14.57 -16.71
N ARG A 59 -9.54 14.22 -16.51
CA ARG A 59 -9.17 13.01 -15.78
C ARG A 59 -9.75 13.06 -14.37
N THR A 60 -10.69 12.17 -14.11
CA THR A 60 -11.35 11.93 -12.81
C THR A 60 -10.98 10.57 -12.22
N LYS A 61 -10.18 9.79 -12.96
CA LYS A 61 -9.64 8.52 -12.51
C LYS A 61 -8.82 8.72 -11.23
N LYS A 62 -9.29 8.06 -10.20
CA LYS A 62 -8.65 7.92 -8.89
C LYS A 62 -7.75 6.70 -8.95
N ASP A 63 -6.43 6.92 -9.04
CA ASP A 63 -5.50 5.80 -8.96
C ASP A 63 -5.38 5.35 -7.50
N PRO A 64 -5.39 4.05 -7.23
CA PRO A 64 -5.41 3.58 -5.86
C PRO A 64 -4.00 3.59 -5.24
N ILE A 65 -3.93 3.90 -3.95
CA ILE A 65 -2.66 3.95 -3.19
C ILE A 65 -1.87 2.63 -3.19
N TYR A 66 -2.53 1.49 -3.42
CA TYR A 66 -1.84 0.21 -3.49
C TYR A 66 -0.95 0.10 -4.75
N GLU A 67 -1.31 0.74 -5.86
CA GLU A 67 -0.46 0.75 -7.07
C GLU A 67 0.81 1.57 -6.85
N PHE A 68 0.68 2.69 -6.13
CA PHE A 68 1.83 3.49 -5.70
C PHE A 68 2.78 2.66 -4.83
N THR A 69 2.28 2.09 -3.74
CA THR A 69 3.11 1.27 -2.83
C THR A 69 3.67 0.01 -3.50
N ASN A 70 2.94 -0.56 -4.47
CA ASN A 70 3.45 -1.64 -5.31
C ASN A 70 4.63 -1.19 -6.15
N ALA A 71 4.52 -0.05 -6.84
CA ALA A 71 5.62 0.48 -7.65
C ALA A 71 6.90 0.71 -6.82
N VAL A 72 6.78 1.22 -5.59
CA VAL A 72 7.91 1.40 -4.67
C VAL A 72 8.55 0.06 -4.29
N THR A 73 7.75 -0.90 -3.83
CA THR A 73 8.25 -2.24 -3.45
C THR A 73 8.72 -3.07 -4.64
N ASP A 74 8.34 -2.69 -5.85
CA ASP A 74 8.88 -3.28 -7.08
C ASP A 74 10.15 -2.58 -7.58
N LYS A 75 10.68 -1.59 -6.84
CA LYS A 75 11.79 -0.69 -7.23
C LYS A 75 11.57 -0.05 -8.61
N ASN A 76 10.31 0.22 -8.99
CA ASN A 76 9.98 0.83 -10.27
C ASN A 76 9.78 2.34 -10.12
N ILE A 77 10.87 3.10 -10.27
CA ILE A 77 10.87 4.55 -10.09
C ILE A 77 9.90 5.27 -11.03
N VAL A 78 9.83 4.85 -12.31
CA VAL A 78 8.96 5.48 -13.32
C VAL A 78 7.49 5.39 -12.92
N LYS A 79 7.04 4.19 -12.52
CA LYS A 79 5.66 4.00 -12.04
C LYS A 79 5.43 4.68 -10.70
N ALA A 80 6.40 4.67 -9.80
CA ALA A 80 6.26 5.28 -8.48
C ALA A 80 6.05 6.80 -8.59
N LEU A 81 6.83 7.49 -9.44
CA LEU A 81 6.67 8.92 -9.72
C LEU A 81 5.33 9.22 -10.42
N PHE A 82 4.94 8.39 -11.38
CA PHE A 82 3.63 8.53 -12.04
C PHE A 82 2.47 8.47 -11.03
N TYR A 83 2.46 7.48 -10.14
CA TYR A 83 1.39 7.35 -9.15
C TYR A 83 1.46 8.42 -8.05
N LEU A 84 2.66 8.88 -7.68
CA LEU A 84 2.83 10.03 -6.79
C LEU A 84 2.12 11.26 -7.36
N ASP A 85 2.40 11.60 -8.62
CA ASP A 85 1.80 12.74 -9.30
C ASP A 85 0.29 12.61 -9.42
N SER A 86 -0.17 11.43 -9.82
CA SER A 86 -1.59 11.15 -9.95
C SER A 86 -2.34 11.28 -8.61
N LEU A 87 -1.78 10.75 -7.53
CA LEU A 87 -2.40 10.77 -6.21
C LEU A 87 -2.43 12.17 -5.59
N LEU A 88 -1.37 12.96 -5.79
CA LEU A 88 -1.32 14.36 -5.33
C LEU A 88 -2.24 15.27 -6.16
N ALA A 89 -2.39 15.03 -7.46
CA ALA A 89 -3.26 15.82 -8.33
C ALA A 89 -4.74 15.43 -8.25
N GLY A 90 -5.04 14.16 -7.96
CA GLY A 90 -6.39 13.58 -7.98
C GLY A 90 -7.26 13.93 -6.77
N GLY A 91 -6.71 14.60 -5.76
CA GLY A 91 -7.45 15.08 -4.58
C GLY A 91 -8.03 13.98 -3.69
N GLU A 92 -7.59 12.72 -3.81
CA GLU A 92 -7.96 11.65 -2.85
C GLU A 92 -7.12 11.69 -1.59
N ILE A 93 -5.88 12.15 -1.72
CA ILE A 93 -4.94 12.25 -0.61
C ILE A 93 -4.71 13.73 -0.34
N ASP A 94 -5.44 14.26 0.63
CA ASP A 94 -5.31 15.66 1.05
C ASP A 94 -3.98 15.93 1.77
N HIS A 95 -3.27 14.88 2.21
CA HIS A 95 -2.06 15.05 3.00
C HIS A 95 -0.88 14.16 2.51
N PRO A 96 0.24 14.77 2.07
CA PRO A 96 1.46 14.07 1.66
C PRO A 96 2.02 13.06 2.68
N LEU A 97 1.77 13.26 3.99
CA LEU A 97 2.17 12.33 5.04
C LEU A 97 1.46 10.97 4.93
N GLN A 98 0.29 10.88 4.32
CA GLN A 98 -0.38 9.60 4.08
C GLN A 98 0.40 8.74 3.08
N LEU A 99 0.97 9.36 2.03
CA LEU A 99 1.84 8.69 1.07
C LEU A 99 3.14 8.24 1.74
N LEU A 100 3.76 9.10 2.55
CA LEU A 100 4.96 8.75 3.31
C LEU A 100 4.67 7.55 4.24
N SER A 101 3.59 7.62 5.01
CA SER A 101 3.16 6.54 5.91
C SER A 101 2.90 5.23 5.15
N ALA A 102 2.30 5.31 3.97
CA ALA A 102 2.10 4.14 3.12
C ALA A 102 3.42 3.49 2.70
N ILE A 103 4.44 4.28 2.34
CA ILE A 103 5.80 3.77 2.06
C ILE A 103 6.43 3.16 3.31
N VAL A 104 6.41 3.88 4.44
CA VAL A 104 6.95 3.41 5.73
C VAL A 104 6.38 2.04 6.10
N ASN A 105 5.07 1.86 5.96
CA ASN A 105 4.42 0.60 6.27
C ASN A 105 4.90 -0.55 5.37
N GLN A 106 5.21 -0.29 4.10
CA GLN A 106 5.77 -1.33 3.23
C GLN A 106 7.22 -1.65 3.59
N ILE A 107 8.06 -0.64 3.80
CA ILE A 107 9.48 -0.84 4.17
C ILE A 107 9.60 -1.61 5.50
N ARG A 108 8.79 -1.26 6.51
CA ARG A 108 8.75 -2.00 7.79
C ARG A 108 8.37 -3.46 7.60
N LYS A 109 7.39 -3.77 6.73
CA LYS A 109 6.99 -5.15 6.42
C LYS A 109 8.10 -5.91 5.70
N LEU A 110 8.75 -5.29 4.72
CA LEU A 110 9.90 -5.90 4.02
C LEU A 110 11.03 -6.20 5.00
N LEU A 111 11.30 -5.30 5.95
CA LEU A 111 12.35 -5.47 6.95
C LEU A 111 12.08 -6.67 7.86
N ILE A 112 10.84 -6.83 8.33
CA ILE A 112 10.45 -7.98 9.18
C ILE A 112 10.52 -9.29 8.39
N ILE A 113 10.12 -9.27 7.12
CA ILE A 113 10.24 -10.44 6.26
C ILE A 113 11.72 -10.81 6.06
N LYS A 114 12.60 -9.82 5.88
CA LYS A 114 14.04 -10.08 5.78
C LYS A 114 14.61 -10.66 7.05
N ASP A 115 14.19 -10.14 8.20
CA ASP A 115 14.58 -10.69 9.49
C ASP A 115 14.14 -12.15 9.65
N PHE A 116 12.90 -12.48 9.25
CA PHE A 116 12.43 -13.87 9.22
C PHE A 116 13.28 -14.76 8.29
N ILE A 117 13.61 -14.29 7.09
CA ILE A 117 14.39 -15.05 6.10
C ILE A 117 15.81 -15.34 6.61
N GLU A 118 16.42 -14.41 7.34
CA GLU A 118 17.75 -14.56 7.94
C GLU A 118 17.77 -15.49 9.16
N ASN A 119 16.61 -15.74 9.79
CA ASN A 119 16.47 -16.68 10.88
C ASN A 119 16.39 -18.13 10.39
N PRO A 120 16.70 -19.14 11.23
CA PRO A 120 16.69 -20.55 10.81
C PRO A 120 15.39 -21.03 10.15
N GLY A 121 14.23 -20.56 10.65
CA GLY A 121 12.91 -20.87 10.08
C GLY A 121 12.66 -20.25 8.70
N GLY A 122 13.45 -19.24 8.30
CA GLY A 122 13.40 -18.60 6.99
C GLY A 122 14.09 -19.37 5.87
N SER A 123 14.95 -20.34 6.21
CA SER A 123 15.74 -21.12 5.24
C SER A 123 14.90 -21.92 4.22
N VAL A 124 13.61 -22.12 4.50
CA VAL A 124 12.66 -22.76 3.58
C VAL A 124 12.21 -21.87 2.43
N TRP A 125 12.47 -20.55 2.51
CA TRP A 125 12.24 -19.59 1.42
C TRP A 125 13.45 -19.51 0.48
N PHE A 126 13.19 -19.38 -0.81
CA PHE A 126 14.19 -19.10 -1.83
C PHE A 126 13.59 -18.28 -2.97
N THR A 127 14.41 -17.48 -3.64
CA THR A 127 13.98 -16.63 -4.76
C THR A 127 13.40 -17.48 -5.90
N GLY A 128 12.23 -17.08 -6.40
CA GLY A 128 11.50 -17.86 -7.42
C GLY A 128 10.67 -19.03 -6.88
N CYS A 129 10.54 -19.16 -5.55
CA CYS A 129 9.67 -20.13 -4.90
C CYS A 129 8.24 -20.10 -5.48
N ARG A 130 7.69 -21.28 -5.80
CA ARG A 130 6.30 -21.42 -6.27
C ARG A 130 5.32 -21.28 -5.12
N TYR A 131 4.11 -20.79 -5.41
CA TYR A 131 3.08 -20.57 -4.40
C TYR A 131 2.72 -21.82 -3.58
N ASN A 132 2.68 -23.01 -4.21
CA ASN A 132 2.35 -24.25 -3.51
C ASN A 132 3.40 -24.62 -2.44
N HIS A 133 4.69 -24.44 -2.74
CA HIS A 133 5.77 -24.62 -1.76
C HIS A 133 5.66 -23.59 -0.64
N PHE A 134 5.46 -22.31 -1.00
CA PHE A 134 5.25 -21.26 -0.01
C PHE A 134 4.13 -21.61 0.97
N ARG A 135 2.97 -22.02 0.44
CA ARG A 135 1.79 -22.34 1.26
C ARG A 135 2.03 -23.52 2.21
N SER A 136 2.73 -24.57 1.75
CA SER A 136 2.90 -25.80 2.50
C SER A 136 4.10 -25.78 3.46
N ASN A 137 5.15 -25.04 3.13
CA ASN A 137 6.44 -25.10 3.84
C ASN A 137 6.81 -23.78 4.50
N VAL A 138 6.62 -22.64 3.82
CA VAL A 138 7.08 -21.33 4.31
C VAL A 138 6.05 -20.70 5.25
N MET A 139 4.77 -20.77 4.88
CA MET A 139 3.69 -20.17 5.66
C MET A 139 3.57 -20.74 7.09
N PRO A 140 3.72 -22.05 7.34
CA PRO A 140 3.75 -22.59 8.71
C PRO A 140 4.89 -22.00 9.55
N GLU A 141 6.09 -21.88 8.99
CA GLU A 141 7.25 -21.28 9.67
C GLU A 141 7.02 -19.81 10.01
N ILE A 142 6.39 -19.05 9.11
CA ILE A 142 5.97 -17.67 9.38
C ILE A 142 5.00 -17.61 10.58
N ILE A 143 4.04 -18.52 10.66
CA ILE A 143 3.07 -18.56 11.77
C ILE A 143 3.77 -18.87 13.10
N VAL A 144 4.77 -19.76 13.09
CA VAL A 144 5.57 -20.08 14.28
C VAL A 144 6.40 -18.86 14.70
N HIS A 145 7.05 -18.21 13.74
CA HIS A 145 7.83 -16.98 13.95
C HIS A 145 6.96 -15.85 14.55
N ASP A 146 5.82 -15.56 13.94
CA ASP A 146 4.88 -14.52 14.40
C ASP A 146 4.36 -14.82 15.82
N ARG A 147 4.13 -16.09 16.16
CA ARG A 147 3.71 -16.51 17.50
C ARG A 147 4.82 -16.29 18.53
N ALA A 148 6.05 -16.66 18.19
CA ALA A 148 7.21 -16.45 19.07
C ALA A 148 7.44 -14.95 19.31
N PHE A 149 7.34 -14.13 18.26
CA PHE A 149 7.46 -12.69 18.36
C PHE A 149 6.39 -12.06 19.27
N LEU A 150 5.12 -12.45 19.11
CA LEU A 150 4.04 -11.99 19.99
C LEU A 150 4.24 -12.40 21.45
N LYS A 151 4.78 -13.61 21.69
CA LYS A 151 5.11 -14.07 23.04
C LYS A 151 6.19 -13.19 23.67
N ASN A 152 7.25 -12.87 22.93
CA ASN A 152 8.33 -12.00 23.41
C ASN A 152 7.79 -10.60 23.78
N ILE A 153 6.88 -10.04 22.98
CA ILE A 153 6.24 -8.75 23.29
C ILE A 153 5.43 -8.84 24.61
N ASP A 154 4.63 -9.89 24.79
CA ASP A 154 3.87 -10.10 26.03
C ASP A 154 4.81 -10.23 27.24
N ASP A 155 5.89 -10.99 27.11
CA ASP A 155 6.91 -11.18 28.15
C ASP A 155 7.60 -9.85 28.52
N TRP A 156 7.91 -8.99 27.53
CA TRP A 156 8.45 -7.66 27.77
C TRP A 156 7.46 -6.72 28.45
N GLU A 157 6.20 -6.66 27.98
CA GLU A 157 5.14 -5.87 28.62
C GLU A 157 4.95 -6.30 30.08
N ASN A 158 4.93 -7.61 30.34
CA ASN A 158 4.81 -8.18 31.68
C ASN A 158 6.00 -7.83 32.58
N THR A 159 7.21 -7.75 32.03
CA THR A 159 8.42 -7.41 32.79
C THR A 159 8.42 -5.93 33.14
N LEU A 160 8.08 -5.06 32.17
CA LEU A 160 8.04 -3.62 32.37
C LEU A 160 6.97 -3.20 33.38
N SER A 161 5.76 -3.81 33.35
CA SER A 161 4.71 -3.53 34.34
C SER A 161 5.11 -3.92 35.77
N LYS A 162 5.88 -4.99 35.95
CA LYS A 162 6.42 -5.39 37.26
C LYS A 162 7.44 -4.36 37.77
N GLU A 163 8.33 -3.89 36.89
CA GLU A 163 9.36 -2.89 37.25
C GLU A 163 8.75 -1.52 37.60
N LEU A 164 7.66 -1.14 36.93
CA LEU A 164 6.95 0.12 37.17
C LEU A 164 6.00 0.08 38.38
N GLY A 165 5.86 -1.06 39.07
CA GLY A 165 5.01 -1.20 40.26
C GLY A 165 3.50 -1.10 39.99
N GLU A 166 3.06 -1.21 38.73
CA GLU A 166 1.65 -1.06 38.33
C GLU A 166 0.74 -2.21 38.83
N ASP A 167 1.35 -3.32 39.26
CA ASP A 167 0.65 -4.49 39.79
C ASP A 167 0.16 -4.32 41.24
N ASP A 168 0.68 -3.33 41.99
CA ASP A 168 0.34 -3.11 43.41
C ASP A 168 -0.85 -2.14 43.64
N GLU A 169 -1.11 -1.19 42.73
CA GLU A 169 -2.24 -0.27 42.90
C GLU A 169 -3.62 -0.90 42.60
N ASN A 170 -3.66 -1.95 41.77
CA ASN A 170 -4.93 -2.57 41.34
C ASN A 170 -5.52 -3.58 42.35
N GLN A 171 -4.86 -3.83 43.49
CA GLN A 171 -5.39 -4.77 44.49
C GLN A 171 -6.30 -4.11 45.54
N LYS A 172 -6.40 -2.77 45.61
CA LYS A 172 -7.18 -2.09 46.67
C LYS A 172 -8.57 -1.57 46.28
N LYS A 173 -9.08 -1.77 45.04
CA LYS A 173 -10.48 -1.42 44.71
C LYS A 173 -11.21 -2.51 43.93
N GLY A 174 -12.07 -3.24 44.65
CA GLY A 174 -13.33 -3.85 44.21
C GLY A 174 -13.43 -4.45 42.80
N LYS A 175 -13.37 -5.79 42.74
CA LYS A 175 -14.01 -6.69 41.74
C LYS A 175 -14.43 -6.07 40.39
N ARG A 176 -13.50 -6.01 39.45
CA ARG A 176 -13.68 -6.44 38.05
C ARG A 176 -12.31 -6.86 37.51
N LYS A 177 -12.07 -8.18 37.37
CA LYS A 177 -10.85 -8.71 36.71
C LYS A 177 -10.78 -8.12 35.30
N LYS A 178 -10.00 -7.05 35.11
CA LYS A 178 -9.75 -6.45 33.80
C LYS A 178 -8.96 -7.49 33.00
N LYS A 179 -9.59 -8.05 31.96
CA LYS A 179 -8.98 -9.06 31.08
C LYS A 179 -7.66 -8.48 30.54
N LYS A 180 -6.52 -9.09 30.87
CA LYS A 180 -5.19 -8.67 30.38
C LYS A 180 -5.29 -8.50 28.85
N ARG A 181 -4.98 -7.31 28.34
CA ARG A 181 -5.00 -7.05 26.89
C ARG A 181 -3.91 -7.93 26.28
N LYS A 182 -4.27 -8.73 25.29
CA LYS A 182 -3.26 -9.52 24.55
C LYS A 182 -2.34 -8.54 23.83
N ALA A 183 -1.03 -8.79 23.86
CA ALA A 183 -0.05 -8.05 23.07
C ALA A 183 -0.54 -7.91 21.61
N SER A 184 -0.50 -6.68 21.08
CA SER A 184 -0.95 -6.38 19.72
C SER A 184 0.08 -5.49 19.03
N THR A 185 0.55 -5.92 17.86
CA THR A 185 1.51 -5.17 17.05
C THR A 185 1.12 -5.23 15.57
N ASP A 186 1.48 -4.19 14.83
CA ASP A 186 1.36 -4.13 13.37
C ASP A 186 2.50 -4.86 12.64
N LEU A 187 3.52 -5.30 13.38
CA LEU A 187 4.75 -5.92 12.89
C LEU A 187 4.67 -7.45 12.71
N ILE A 188 3.47 -7.98 12.48
CA ILE A 188 3.23 -9.39 12.20
C ILE A 188 3.26 -9.61 10.70
N ILE A 189 3.96 -10.64 10.21
CA ILE A 189 4.05 -10.95 8.78
C ILE A 189 2.67 -11.42 8.27
N ALA A 190 2.08 -12.40 8.95
CA ALA A 190 0.83 -13.05 8.57
C ALA A 190 -0.36 -12.62 9.44
N LYS A 191 -0.73 -11.34 9.40
CA LYS A 191 -1.88 -10.81 10.18
C LYS A 191 -3.19 -11.60 9.98
N ASN A 192 -3.42 -12.11 8.76
CA ASN A 192 -4.51 -13.05 8.48
C ASN A 192 -3.95 -14.32 7.85
N PRO A 193 -3.72 -15.40 8.64
CA PRO A 193 -3.13 -16.64 8.15
C PRO A 193 -3.96 -17.36 7.07
N LYS A 194 -5.24 -17.01 6.89
CA LYS A 194 -6.09 -17.56 5.82
C LYS A 194 -5.86 -16.90 4.47
N ASN A 195 -5.36 -15.66 4.45
CA ASN A 195 -5.08 -14.92 3.23
C ASN A 195 -3.57 -14.87 2.97
N THR A 196 -3.05 -15.96 2.42
CA THR A 196 -1.60 -16.22 2.29
C THR A 196 -0.98 -15.57 1.06
N TYR A 197 -1.76 -15.24 0.03
CA TYR A 197 -1.23 -14.72 -1.24
C TYR A 197 -0.56 -13.33 -1.13
N PRO A 198 -1.11 -12.35 -0.40
CA PRO A 198 -0.41 -11.07 -0.20
C PRO A 198 0.92 -11.23 0.54
N VAL A 199 1.01 -12.19 1.47
CA VAL A 199 2.26 -12.50 2.18
C VAL A 199 3.28 -13.08 1.20
N PHE A 200 2.87 -14.03 0.36
CA PHE A 200 3.71 -14.57 -0.71
C PHE A 200 4.28 -13.48 -1.63
N MET A 201 3.41 -12.60 -2.13
CA MET A 201 3.82 -11.48 -2.99
C MET A 201 4.83 -10.56 -2.29
N MET A 202 4.67 -10.35 -0.98
CA MET A 202 5.57 -9.51 -0.20
C MET A 202 6.94 -10.16 0.02
N LEU A 203 6.99 -11.49 0.21
CA LEU A 203 8.26 -12.23 0.24
C LEU A 203 8.99 -12.12 -1.10
N GLN A 204 8.29 -12.28 -2.23
CA GLN A 204 8.88 -12.10 -3.56
C GLN A 204 9.43 -10.68 -3.76
N LYS A 205 8.72 -9.67 -3.27
CA LYS A 205 9.19 -8.27 -3.31
C LYS A 205 10.41 -8.07 -2.43
N SER A 206 10.49 -8.74 -1.29
CA SER A 206 11.64 -8.67 -0.39
C SER A 206 12.93 -9.12 -1.07
N ASP A 207 12.89 -10.05 -2.03
CA ASP A 207 14.08 -10.52 -2.74
C ASP A 207 14.88 -9.39 -3.43
N LYS A 208 14.23 -8.25 -3.74
CA LYS A 208 14.85 -7.06 -4.36
C LYS A 208 15.61 -6.16 -3.38
N PHE A 209 15.57 -6.47 -2.08
CA PHE A 209 16.12 -5.64 -1.02
C PHE A 209 17.06 -6.44 -0.14
N THR A 210 18.12 -5.77 0.33
CA THR A 210 18.92 -6.27 1.46
C THR A 210 18.41 -5.69 2.79
N LYS A 211 18.74 -6.32 3.92
CA LYS A 211 18.39 -5.79 5.24
C LYS A 211 19.01 -4.41 5.49
N ASN A 212 20.26 -4.21 5.08
CA ASN A 212 20.96 -2.93 5.22
C ASN A 212 20.31 -1.83 4.39
N GLU A 213 19.89 -2.13 3.15
CA GLU A 213 19.11 -1.19 2.32
C GLU A 213 17.82 -0.78 3.03
N LEU A 214 17.06 -1.73 3.57
CA LEU A 214 15.78 -1.42 4.24
C LEU A 214 15.97 -0.59 5.51
N ILE A 215 17.07 -0.79 6.25
CA ILE A 215 17.43 0.04 7.40
C ILE A 215 17.76 1.47 6.93
N TYR A 216 18.54 1.61 5.86
CA TYR A 216 18.86 2.91 5.27
C TYR A 216 17.60 3.63 4.74
N ASP A 217 16.71 2.90 4.07
CA ASP A 217 15.43 3.41 3.58
C ASP A 217 14.57 3.95 4.73
N LEU A 218 14.54 3.23 5.85
CA LEU A 218 13.81 3.65 7.04
C LEU A 218 14.39 4.94 7.65
N GLU A 219 15.72 5.09 7.64
CA GLU A 219 16.39 6.34 8.05
C GLU A 219 16.03 7.50 7.10
N CYS A 220 16.05 7.26 5.79
CA CYS A 220 15.63 8.25 4.78
C CYS A 220 14.18 8.69 4.98
N LEU A 221 13.28 7.75 5.25
CA LEU A 221 11.88 8.03 5.53
C LEU A 221 11.69 8.82 6.82
N SER A 222 12.48 8.55 7.86
CA SER A 222 12.48 9.33 9.11
C SER A 222 12.91 10.78 8.87
N LYS A 223 13.98 10.99 8.09
CA LYS A 223 14.43 12.34 7.69
C LYS A 223 13.37 13.07 6.86
N ALA A 224 12.70 12.37 5.96
CA ALA A 224 11.61 12.92 5.16
C ALA A 224 10.39 13.32 6.01
N ASP A 225 10.01 12.51 6.99
CA ASP A 225 8.95 12.83 7.96
C ASP A 225 9.26 14.13 8.71
N LEU A 226 10.50 14.28 9.19
CA LEU A 226 10.96 15.51 9.84
C LEU A 226 10.90 16.72 8.90
N ARG A 227 11.36 16.58 7.65
CA ARG A 227 11.29 17.65 6.64
C ARG A 227 9.86 18.08 6.38
N LEU A 228 8.94 17.14 6.19
CA LEU A 228 7.53 17.42 5.93
C LEU A 228 6.82 18.10 7.12
N LYS A 229 7.21 17.77 8.35
CA LYS A 229 6.56 18.32 9.56
C LYS A 229 7.15 19.64 10.04
N ARG A 230 8.44 19.89 9.77
CA ARG A 230 9.18 21.01 10.36
C ARG A 230 9.59 22.10 9.37
N THR A 231 9.48 21.85 8.07
CA THR A 231 9.94 22.78 7.03
C THR A 231 8.80 23.15 6.08
N VAL A 232 8.93 24.31 5.43
CA VAL A 232 8.00 24.80 4.38
C VAL A 232 8.40 24.27 3.00
N GLN A 233 9.16 23.16 2.94
CA GLN A 233 9.57 22.56 1.66
C GLN A 233 8.36 22.01 0.90
N ASN A 234 8.46 22.01 -0.43
CA ASN A 234 7.42 21.41 -1.27
C ASN A 234 7.32 19.90 -0.96
N PRO A 235 6.18 19.40 -0.45
CA PRO A 235 6.03 18.01 -0.06
C PRO A 235 6.26 17.01 -1.19
N LYS A 236 5.92 17.41 -2.44
CA LYS A 236 6.16 16.58 -3.62
C LYS A 236 7.64 16.30 -3.80
N LEU A 237 8.49 17.33 -3.74
CA LEU A 237 9.95 17.18 -3.90
C LEU A 237 10.56 16.29 -2.81
N VAL A 238 10.06 16.39 -1.57
CA VAL A 238 10.52 15.52 -0.47
C VAL A 238 10.17 14.06 -0.74
N LEU A 239 8.97 13.78 -1.25
CA LEU A 239 8.54 12.43 -1.59
C LEU A 239 9.29 11.89 -2.82
N GLU A 240 9.53 12.69 -3.85
CA GLU A 240 10.32 12.31 -5.02
C GLU A 240 11.75 11.90 -4.64
N ASP A 241 12.41 12.70 -3.78
CA ASP A 241 13.75 12.38 -3.25
C ASP A 241 13.77 11.03 -2.50
N VAL A 242 12.74 10.75 -1.70
CA VAL A 242 12.59 9.45 -1.03
C VAL A 242 12.42 8.31 -2.05
N LEU A 243 11.56 8.50 -3.06
CA LEU A 243 11.31 7.48 -4.08
C LEU A 243 12.56 7.14 -4.88
N ILE A 244 13.32 8.16 -5.27
CA ILE A 244 14.60 8.00 -5.99
C ILE A 244 15.56 7.18 -5.13
N LYS A 245 15.74 7.55 -3.85
CA LYS A 245 16.61 6.82 -2.93
C LYS A 245 16.20 5.36 -2.79
N ILE A 246 14.93 5.07 -2.51
CA ILE A 246 14.48 3.68 -2.29
C ILE A 246 14.56 2.85 -3.59
N CYS A 247 14.16 3.42 -4.73
CA CYS A 247 14.04 2.64 -5.97
C CYS A 247 15.36 2.50 -6.73
N MET A 248 16.32 3.41 -6.55
CA MET A 248 17.58 3.42 -7.30
C MET A 248 18.79 2.96 -6.47
N THR A 249 18.63 2.70 -5.16
CA THR A 249 19.72 2.10 -4.36
C THR A 249 19.86 0.62 -4.74
N GLY A 250 21.01 0.26 -5.31
CA GLY A 250 21.37 -1.11 -5.71
C GLY A 250 21.63 -1.34 -7.21
N GLU A 251 21.63 -0.30 -8.04
CA GLU A 251 22.26 -0.31 -9.38
C GLU A 251 23.74 0.13 -9.30
#